data_AF-A0A0G0ZA74-F1
#
_entry.id   AF-A0A0G0ZA74-F1
#
_cell.length_a   1.000
_cell.length_b   1.000
_cell.length_c   1.000
_cell.angle_alpha   90.00
_cell.angle_beta   90.00
_cell.angle_gamma   90.00
#
_symmetry.space_group_name_H-M   'P 1'
#
loop_
_entity.id
_entity.type
_entity.pdbx_description
1 polymer ?
#
loop_
_entity_poly.entity_id
_entity_poly.type
_entity_poly.pdbx_seq_one_letter_code
_entity_poly.pdbx_strand_id
1 'polypeptide(L)'
;YHGLSQTDGQYRVGAALLDFQDIDNVLARLSDPVLEPETNYECSGERPGTVFPCGAILKDGLVYMYYGGADTFTAVATLDFNHLVDELSQRV
;
A
#
# COMPACT_ATOMS: atom_id res chain seq x y z
N TYR A 1 -3.50 -2.05 2.91
CA TYR A 1 -4.69 -2.59 2.21
C TYR A 1 -4.66 -2.12 0.76
N HIS A 2 -5.44 -2.71 -0.16
CA HIS A 2 -5.61 -2.17 -1.51
C HIS A 2 -6.95 -1.44 -1.66
N GLY A 3 -7.03 -0.50 -2.60
CA GLY A 3 -8.27 0.14 -3.02
C GLY A 3 -8.36 0.17 -4.55
N LEU A 4 -9.54 -0.11 -5.09
CA LEU A 4 -9.85 0.04 -6.50
C LEU A 4 -10.62 1.35 -6.71
N SER A 5 -10.06 2.25 -7.50
CA SER A 5 -10.74 3.49 -7.87
C SER A 5 -11.78 3.23 -8.96
N GLN A 6 -13.00 3.73 -8.76
CA GLN A 6 -14.05 3.65 -9.78
C GLN A 6 -13.90 4.70 -10.89
N THR A 7 -13.04 5.71 -10.69
CA THR A 7 -12.85 6.81 -11.65
C THR A 7 -11.87 6.44 -12.75
N ASP A 8 -10.74 5.82 -12.38
CA ASP A 8 -9.66 5.45 -13.31
C ASP A 8 -9.40 3.93 -13.38
N GLY A 9 -10.11 3.13 -12.58
CA GLY A 9 -10.01 1.67 -12.60
C GLY A 9 -8.71 1.11 -12.02
N GLN A 10 -7.88 1.94 -11.37
CA GLN A 10 -6.57 1.54 -10.87
C GLN A 10 -6.63 0.97 -9.46
N TYR A 11 -5.81 -0.05 -9.19
CA TYR A 11 -5.53 -0.54 -7.84
C TYR A 11 -4.36 0.20 -7.23
N ARG A 12 -4.58 0.75 -6.04
CA ARG A 12 -3.57 1.46 -5.24
C ARG A 12 -3.45 0.83 -3.86
N VAL A 13 -2.31 1.03 -3.21
CA VAL A 13 -2.08 0.59 -1.83
C VAL A 13 -2.27 1.77 -0.89
N GLY A 14 -3.00 1.55 0.21
CA GLY A 14 -3.08 2.49 1.32
C GLY A 14 -2.70 1.85 2.65
N ALA A 15 -2.59 2.68 3.69
CA ALA A 15 -2.29 2.28 5.05
C ALA A 15 -3.34 2.77 6.04
N ALA A 16 -3.60 1.94 7.05
CA ALA A 16 -4.48 2.25 8.16
C ALA A 16 -3.85 1.75 9.46
N LEU A 17 -4.09 2.49 10.54
CA LEU A 17 -3.74 2.13 11.90
C LEU A 17 -5.01 1.66 12.59
N LEU A 18 -4.98 0.46 13.15
CA LEU A 18 -6.11 -0.14 13.86
C LEU A 18 -5.76 -0.20 15.35
N ASP A 19 -6.79 -0.15 16.19
CA ASP A 19 -6.61 -0.35 17.62
C ASP A 19 -6.22 -1.80 17.90
N PHE A 20 -5.19 -1.98 18.73
CA PHE A 20 -4.71 -3.29 19.13
C PHE A 20 -5.68 -4.01 20.09
N GLN A 21 -6.46 -3.25 20.88
CA GLN A 21 -7.42 -3.81 21.83
C GLN A 21 -8.77 -4.13 21.17
N ASP A 22 -9.13 -3.38 20.14
CA ASP A 22 -10.37 -3.57 19.36
C ASP A 22 -10.07 -3.40 17.87
N ILE A 23 -9.82 -4.50 17.15
CA ILE A 23 -9.42 -4.48 15.74
C ILE A 23 -10.50 -3.96 14.78
N ASP A 24 -11.77 -3.85 15.23
CA ASP A 24 -12.83 -3.24 14.43
C ASP A 24 -12.74 -1.70 14.46
N ASN A 25 -11.99 -1.14 15.42
CA ASN A 25 -11.73 0.28 15.55
C ASN A 25 -10.52 0.70 14.69
N VAL A 26 -10.80 1.46 13.62
CA VAL A 26 -9.75 2.09 12.80
C VAL A 26 -9.40 3.45 13.40
N LEU A 27 -8.21 3.54 14.00
CA LEU A 27 -7.70 4.77 14.62
C LEU A 27 -7.35 5.84 13.59
N ALA A 28 -6.73 5.45 12.48
CA ALA A 28 -6.34 6.37 11.42
C ALA A 28 -6.25 5.68 10.06
N ARG A 29 -6.39 6.46 8.99
CA ARG A 29 -6.21 6.04 7.60
C ARG A 29 -5.61 7.18 6.79
N LEU A 30 -4.64 6.87 5.94
CA LEU A 30 -4.09 7.88 5.02
C LEU A 30 -5.14 8.26 3.95
N SER A 31 -5.22 9.55 3.64
CA SER A 31 -6.05 10.08 2.54
C SER A 31 -5.50 9.65 1.18
N ASP A 32 -4.18 9.74 1.04
CA ASP A 32 -3.45 9.47 -0.19
C ASP A 32 -2.91 8.03 -0.20
N PRO A 33 -2.74 7.44 -1.40
CA PRO A 33 -2.12 6.13 -1.52
C PRO A 33 -0.66 6.16 -1.05
N VAL A 34 -0.20 5.04 -0.48
CA VAL A 34 1.22 4.79 -0.19
C VAL A 34 1.96 4.34 -1.44
N LEU A 35 1.26 3.69 -2.37
CA LEU A 35 1.81 3.26 -3.65
C LEU A 35 0.71 3.28 -4.72
N GLU A 36 1.03 3.79 -5.90
CA GLU A 36 0.17 3.76 -7.08
C GLU A 36 0.94 3.30 -8.34
N PRO A 37 0.24 2.85 -9.40
CA PRO A 37 0.89 2.42 -10.64
C PRO A 37 1.57 3.60 -11.34
N GLU A 38 2.88 3.53 -11.53
CA GLU A 38 3.66 4.56 -12.22
C GLU A 38 4.58 3.98 -13.29
N THR A 39 5.14 2.81 -13.01
CA THR A 39 6.15 2.18 -13.86
C THR A 39 5.52 1.36 -14.99
N ASN A 40 6.30 1.09 -16.04
CA ASN A 40 5.83 0.30 -17.19
C ASN A 40 5.33 -1.09 -16.79
N TYR A 41 5.94 -1.74 -15.79
CA TYR A 41 5.52 -3.08 -15.35
C TYR A 41 4.25 -3.06 -14.47
N GLU A 42 3.78 -1.89 -14.05
CA GLU A 42 2.51 -1.70 -13.32
C GLU A 42 1.40 -1.21 -14.25
N CYS A 43 1.79 -0.45 -15.28
CA CYS A 43 0.92 0.16 -16.28
C CYS A 43 0.75 -0.69 -17.55
N SER A 44 1.40 -1.86 -17.64
CA SER A 44 1.29 -2.78 -18.79
C SER A 44 1.40 -4.24 -18.31
N GLY A 45 0.50 -5.10 -18.80
CA GLY A 45 0.39 -6.50 -18.39
C GLY A 45 -1.04 -7.02 -18.57
N GLU A 46 -1.37 -8.12 -17.90
CA GLU A 46 -2.72 -8.72 -17.88
C GLU A 46 -3.77 -7.79 -17.26
N ARG A 47 -3.40 -7.03 -16.22
CA ARG A 47 -4.27 -6.01 -15.60
C ARG A 47 -3.55 -4.67 -15.41
N PRO A 48 -3.40 -3.86 -16.48
CA PRO A 48 -2.76 -2.55 -16.42
C PRO A 48 -3.35 -1.65 -15.33
N GLY A 49 -2.49 -0.89 -14.64
CA GLY A 49 -2.91 0.02 -13.56
C GLY A 49 -3.11 -0.69 -12.22
N THR A 50 -2.33 -1.74 -11.94
CA THR A 50 -2.44 -2.51 -10.70
C THR A 50 -1.14 -2.53 -9.92
N VAL A 51 -1.19 -2.04 -8.68
CA VAL A 51 -0.25 -2.39 -7.61
C VAL A 51 -1.03 -3.08 -6.47
N PHE A 52 -0.77 -4.37 -6.24
CA PHE A 52 -1.55 -5.18 -5.30
C PHE A 52 -0.66 -5.76 -4.19
N PRO A 53 -0.82 -5.36 -2.91
CA PRO A 53 0.08 -5.75 -1.84
C PRO A 53 -0.22 -7.20 -1.40
N CYS A 54 0.82 -8.04 -1.37
CA CYS A 54 0.71 -9.47 -1.08
C CYS A 54 1.45 -9.88 0.19
N GLY A 55 2.44 -9.11 0.63
CA GLY A 55 3.18 -9.38 1.86
C GLY A 55 4.11 -8.23 2.22
N ALA A 56 4.45 -8.13 3.51
CA ALA A 56 5.39 -7.12 3.98
C ALA A 56 6.30 -7.72 5.05
N ILE A 57 7.57 -7.32 5.04
CA ILE A 57 8.52 -7.61 6.12
C ILE A 57 9.11 -6.30 6.64
N LEU A 58 9.24 -6.18 7.96
CA LEU A 58 9.99 -5.09 8.59
C LEU A 58 11.41 -5.56 8.84
N LYS A 59 12.39 -4.87 8.26
CA LYS A 59 13.81 -5.18 8.43
C LYS A 59 14.62 -3.89 8.42
N ASP A 60 15.49 -3.72 9.41
CA ASP A 60 16.42 -2.60 9.51
C ASP A 60 15.73 -1.21 9.40
N GLY A 61 14.53 -1.09 9.98
CA GLY A 61 13.72 0.14 9.97
C GLY A 61 12.91 0.37 8.69
N LEU A 62 13.09 -0.48 7.67
CA LEU A 62 12.34 -0.40 6.41
C LEU A 62 11.27 -1.48 6.32
N VAL A 63 10.09 -1.11 5.86
CA VAL A 63 9.10 -2.07 5.39
C VAL A 63 9.41 -2.40 3.94
N TYR A 64 9.65 -3.67 3.65
CA TYR A 64 9.72 -4.21 2.30
C TYR A 64 8.34 -4.79 1.96
N MET A 65 7.58 -4.07 1.13
CA MET A 65 6.26 -4.48 0.68
C MET A 65 6.36 -5.17 -0.69
N TYR A 66 6.07 -6.45 -0.72
CA TYR A 66 5.96 -7.24 -1.93
C TYR A 66 4.56 -7.09 -2.53
N TYR A 67 4.51 -6.79 -3.82
CA TYR A 67 3.26 -6.52 -4.51
C TYR A 67 3.25 -7.09 -5.93
N GLY A 68 2.04 -7.38 -6.42
CA GLY A 68 1.78 -7.70 -7.82
C GLY A 68 1.72 -6.43 -8.66
N GLY A 69 2.49 -6.39 -9.75
CA GLY A 69 2.45 -5.34 -10.77
C GLY A 69 1.70 -5.85 -12.00
N ALA A 70 0.62 -5.16 -12.36
CA ALA A 70 -0.22 -5.44 -13.54
C ALA A 70 -0.70 -6.90 -13.68
N ASP A 71 -0.95 -7.62 -12.58
CA ASP A 71 -1.23 -9.07 -12.53
C ASP A 71 -0.24 -9.93 -13.33
N THR A 72 1.00 -9.45 -13.51
CA THR A 72 2.02 -10.06 -14.38
C THR A 72 3.35 -10.22 -13.66
N PHE A 73 3.74 -9.23 -12.86
CA PHE A 73 5.03 -9.17 -12.19
C PHE A 73 4.88 -9.24 -10.67
N THR A 74 5.93 -9.70 -10.00
CA THR A 74 6.11 -9.48 -8.56
C THR A 74 7.25 -8.50 -8.36
N ALA A 75 6.99 -7.43 -7.61
CA ALA A 75 7.92 -6.37 -7.32
C ALA A 75 8.00 -6.11 -5.81
N VAL A 76 8.95 -5.26 -5.40
CA VAL A 76 9.13 -4.84 -4.00
C VAL A 76 9.33 -3.33 -3.94
N ALA A 77 8.61 -2.69 -3.04
CA ALA A 77 8.79 -1.28 -2.68
C ALA A 77 9.23 -1.19 -1.21
N THR A 78 10.03 -0.17 -0.89
CA THR A 78 10.50 0.09 0.47
C THR A 78 9.98 1.41 1.00
N LEU A 79 9.61 1.45 2.27
CA LEU A 79 9.28 2.68 2.98
C LEU A 79 9.89 2.67 4.39
N ASP A 80 10.14 3.86 4.95
CA ASP A 80 10.57 3.99 6.34
C ASP A 80 9.39 3.71 7.28
N PHE A 81 9.60 2.79 8.23
CA PHE A 81 8.53 2.37 9.14
C PHE A 81 8.11 3.48 10.10
N ASN A 82 9.07 4.22 10.66
CA ASN A 82 8.77 5.27 11.63
C ASN A 82 8.03 6.42 10.94
N HIS A 83 8.45 6.80 9.74
CA HIS A 83 7.76 7.81 8.95
C HIS A 83 6.30 7.43 8.68
N LEU A 84 6.02 6.17 8.31
CA LEU A 84 4.65 5.71 8.11
C LEU A 84 3.82 5.77 9.41
N VAL A 85 4.41 5.33 10.53
CA VAL A 85 3.73 5.37 11.83
C VAL A 85 3.48 6.81 12.26
N ASP A 86 4.43 7.72 12.06
CA ASP A 86 4.30 9.14 12.40
C ASP A 86 3.16 9.79 11.58
N GLU A 87 3.10 9.54 10.27
CA GLU A 87 2.05 10.04 9.39
C GLU A 87 0.65 9.54 9.76
N LEU A 88 0.54 8.28 10.22
CA LEU A 88 -0.72 7.72 10.71
C LEU A 88 -1.08 8.27 12.10
N SER A 89 -0.10 8.40 12.99
CA SER A 89 -0.32 8.82 14.38
C SER A 89 -0.76 10.27 14.49
N GLN A 90 -0.33 11.14 13.57
CA GLN A 90 -0.80 12.53 13.48
C GLN A 90 -2.29 12.65 13.12
N ARG A 91 -2.95 11.55 12.76
CA ARG A 91 -4.34 11.51 12.26
C ARG A 91 -5.30 10.77 13.18
N VAL A 92 -4.81 10.34 14.35
CA VAL A 92 -5.61 9.75 15.44
C VAL A 92 -6.32 10.86 16.22
#